data_AF-A0AAW1NX32-F1
#
_entry.id   AF-A0AAW1NX32-F1
#
_cell.length_a   1.000
_cell.length_b   1.000
_cell.length_c   1.000
_cell.angle_alpha   90.00
_cell.angle_beta   90.00
_cell.angle_gamma   90.00
#
_symmetry.space_group_name_H-M   'P 1'
#
loop_
_entity.id
_entity.type
_entity.pdbx_description
1 polymer ?
#
loop_
_entity_poly.entity_id
_entity_poly.type
_entity_poly.pdbx_seq_one_letter_code
_entity_poly.pdbx_strand_id
1 'polypeptide(L)'
;MAFTSGHQGAHQTPAFYATAAAAQQGEADGSTNTAQQSQASGPSAPSGAILAVGSVAIGVVAFLATRITPGVPSLDSLEKASIPLDSALANGKPSLIEFYANWCTTCKESAPEVFKAEQAHKNDLNLVMLNIDNPKWLPEARQYQVRGIPHFVFLDQRGRQLGTAVGRFPQSILDENVTALAKGVPLPFTQARGAASSLEQQPGSKQKQQQQIAPRSHSSS
;
A
#
# COMPACT_ATOMS: atom_id res chain seq x y z
N MET A 1 -55.01 -4.38 -21.29
CA MET A 1 -54.93 -5.86 -21.18
C MET A 1 -53.79 -6.18 -20.24
N ALA A 2 -53.86 -7.25 -19.46
CA ALA A 2 -52.87 -7.57 -18.43
C ALA A 2 -52.65 -9.08 -18.29
N PHE A 3 -51.37 -9.48 -18.17
CA PHE A 3 -50.84 -10.78 -17.74
C PHE A 3 -49.45 -10.45 -17.13
N THR A 4 -49.08 -10.58 -15.85
CA THR A 4 -49.23 -11.59 -14.76
C THR A 4 -48.12 -12.65 -14.72
N SER A 5 -47.42 -12.72 -13.58
CA SER A 5 -46.59 -13.84 -13.05
C SER A 5 -45.47 -14.39 -13.95
N GLY A 6 -44.18 -14.33 -13.60
CA GLY A 6 -43.58 -14.46 -12.28
C GLY A 6 -42.80 -15.79 -12.19
N HIS A 7 -41.56 -15.78 -11.68
CA HIS A 7 -40.87 -16.99 -11.26
C HIS A 7 -39.97 -16.72 -10.05
N GLN A 8 -39.83 -17.70 -9.17
CA GLN A 8 -39.02 -17.64 -7.95
C GLN A 8 -37.89 -18.66 -8.07
N GLY A 9 -36.69 -18.33 -7.59
CA GLY A 9 -35.53 -19.23 -7.63
C GLY A 9 -34.57 -18.92 -6.49
N ALA A 10 -34.75 -19.60 -5.35
CA ALA A 10 -33.85 -19.48 -4.21
C ALA A 10 -32.75 -20.55 -4.33
N HIS A 11 -31.48 -20.12 -4.31
CA HIS A 11 -30.34 -21.03 -4.13
C HIS A 11 -29.82 -20.95 -2.70
N GLN A 12 -29.69 -22.13 -2.08
CA GLN A 12 -29.30 -22.30 -0.69
C GLN A 12 -27.77 -22.45 -0.58
N THR A 13 -27.24 -22.15 0.60
CA THR A 13 -25.84 -22.45 0.96
C THR A 13 -25.65 -23.97 1.18
N PRO A 14 -24.40 -24.41 1.40
CA PRO A 14 -24.10 -24.75 2.79
C PRO A 14 -22.81 -24.11 3.32
N ALA A 15 -22.81 -23.74 4.60
CA ALA A 15 -21.60 -23.42 5.34
C ALA A 15 -20.97 -24.72 5.86
N PHE A 16 -19.63 -24.84 5.82
CA PHE A 16 -18.93 -26.06 6.25
C PHE A 16 -18.00 -25.79 7.46
N TYR A 17 -18.52 -26.17 8.62
CA TYR A 17 -17.85 -26.64 9.85
C TYR A 17 -16.71 -25.80 10.48
N ALA A 18 -17.07 -25.17 11.60
CA ALA A 18 -16.24 -25.22 12.79
C ALA A 18 -16.82 -26.28 13.74
N THR A 19 -15.97 -27.14 14.33
CA THR A 19 -16.37 -28.11 15.36
C THR A 19 -15.32 -28.17 16.46
N ALA A 20 -15.73 -27.87 17.70
CA ALA A 20 -14.91 -28.14 18.88
C ALA A 20 -15.00 -29.63 19.26
N ALA A 21 -14.00 -30.13 19.97
CA ALA A 21 -14.02 -31.42 20.65
C ALA A 21 -13.42 -31.26 22.04
N ALA A 22 -14.08 -31.83 23.05
CA ALA A 22 -13.64 -31.84 24.45
C ALA A 22 -14.19 -33.09 25.15
N ALA A 23 -13.46 -33.58 26.16
CA ALA A 23 -13.82 -34.70 27.04
C ALA A 23 -13.92 -36.10 26.38
N GLN A 24 -13.69 -37.24 27.05
CA GLN A 24 -12.92 -37.59 28.26
C GLN A 24 -12.78 -39.13 28.35
N GLN A 25 -11.89 -39.64 29.23
CA GLN A 25 -11.80 -41.04 29.72
C GLN A 25 -11.42 -42.13 28.67
N GLY A 26 -10.74 -43.22 29.04
CA GLY A 26 -10.11 -43.56 30.33
C GLY A 26 -9.41 -44.94 30.35
N GLU A 27 -8.60 -45.16 31.39
CA GLU A 27 -8.07 -46.41 31.97
C GLU A 27 -7.24 -47.45 31.17
N ALA A 28 -6.15 -47.91 31.83
CA ALA A 28 -5.34 -49.12 31.56
C ALA A 28 -4.45 -49.10 30.27
N ASP A 29 -3.25 -49.71 30.22
CA ASP A 29 -2.35 -50.27 31.25
C ASP A 29 -0.89 -50.29 30.70
N GLY A 30 0.19 -50.82 31.32
CA GLY A 30 0.27 -51.63 32.56
C GLY A 30 1.62 -52.32 32.82
N SER A 31 2.78 -51.81 32.38
CA SER A 31 4.06 -52.53 32.49
C SER A 31 5.24 -51.68 33.01
N THR A 32 5.95 -52.23 33.98
CA THR A 32 7.07 -51.64 34.73
C THR A 32 8.25 -51.17 33.89
N ASN A 33 8.88 -50.06 34.32
CA ASN A 33 10.32 -50.10 34.59
C ASN A 33 10.74 -49.10 35.68
N THR A 34 11.69 -49.52 36.53
CA THR A 34 12.06 -48.80 37.76
C THR A 34 13.31 -47.95 37.54
N ALA A 35 13.17 -46.62 37.64
CA ALA A 35 14.28 -45.67 37.55
C ALA A 35 14.22 -44.59 38.64
N GLN A 36 14.32 -45.07 39.89
CA GLN A 36 14.87 -44.42 41.08
C GLN A 36 14.55 -42.93 41.38
N GLN A 37 13.95 -42.72 42.56
CA GLN A 37 13.71 -41.40 43.14
C GLN A 37 15.01 -40.60 43.37
N SER A 38 14.93 -39.27 43.24
CA SER A 38 15.79 -38.31 43.94
C SER A 38 15.06 -36.98 44.12
N GLN A 39 14.15 -36.94 45.10
CA GLN A 39 13.62 -35.68 45.62
C GLN A 39 14.70 -35.01 46.50
N ALA A 40 15.36 -33.99 45.96
CA ALA A 40 16.23 -33.11 46.75
C ALA A 40 15.39 -32.05 47.47
N SER A 41 14.89 -32.39 48.67
CA SER A 41 14.07 -31.49 49.49
C SER A 41 14.87 -30.28 49.97
N GLY A 42 14.49 -29.07 49.52
CA GLY A 42 14.98 -27.77 49.99
C GLY A 42 13.87 -26.95 50.67
N PRO A 43 14.21 -25.94 51.49
CA PRO A 43 13.29 -25.33 52.45
C PRO A 43 12.14 -24.52 51.83
N SER A 44 11.03 -24.47 52.56
CA SER A 44 9.77 -23.84 52.15
C SER A 44 9.80 -22.31 52.13
N ALA A 45 9.46 -21.74 50.97
CA ALA A 45 9.12 -20.34 50.77
C ALA A 45 7.92 -20.24 49.78
N PRO A 46 7.10 -19.17 49.82
CA PRO A 46 5.69 -19.28 49.41
C PRO A 46 5.42 -19.34 47.91
N SER A 47 4.37 -20.09 47.56
CA SER A 47 3.94 -20.51 46.21
C SER A 47 3.35 -19.41 45.31
N GLY A 48 3.86 -18.18 45.38
CA GLY A 48 3.45 -17.06 44.50
C GLY A 48 4.47 -16.67 43.44
N ALA A 49 5.77 -16.69 43.77
CA ALA A 49 6.80 -16.06 42.94
C ALA A 49 7.01 -16.74 41.57
N ILE A 50 6.98 -18.07 41.51
CA ILE A 50 7.31 -18.82 40.27
C ILE A 50 6.23 -18.62 39.20
N LEU A 51 4.95 -18.55 39.59
CA LEU A 51 3.85 -18.23 38.67
C LEU A 51 3.91 -16.78 38.19
N ALA A 52 4.26 -15.84 39.08
CA ALA A 52 4.40 -14.43 38.72
C ALA A 52 5.48 -14.22 37.64
N VAL A 53 6.67 -14.83 37.78
CA VAL A 53 7.76 -14.70 36.79
C VAL A 53 7.33 -15.16 35.39
N GLY A 54 6.59 -16.28 35.27
CA GLY A 54 6.07 -16.73 33.97
C GLY A 54 5.13 -15.72 33.33
N SER A 55 4.20 -15.16 34.10
CA SER A 55 3.26 -14.12 33.61
C SER A 55 3.97 -12.82 33.21
N VAL A 56 5.00 -12.41 33.95
CA VAL A 56 5.82 -11.22 33.62
C VAL A 56 6.63 -11.46 32.35
N ALA A 57 7.24 -12.63 32.18
CA ALA A 57 8.00 -12.97 30.97
C ALA A 57 7.10 -12.96 29.72
N ILE A 58 5.92 -13.59 29.78
CA ILE A 58 4.94 -13.57 28.68
C ILE A 58 4.44 -12.15 28.42
N GLY A 59 4.13 -11.37 29.47
CA GLY A 59 3.71 -9.98 29.35
C GLY A 59 4.76 -9.07 28.71
N VAL A 60 6.03 -9.24 29.08
CA VAL A 60 7.16 -8.51 28.48
C VAL A 60 7.38 -8.92 27.02
N VAL A 61 7.35 -10.21 26.69
CA VAL A 61 7.47 -10.68 25.30
C VAL A 61 6.31 -10.18 24.43
N ALA A 62 5.07 -10.24 24.91
CA ALA A 62 3.90 -9.72 24.21
C ALA A 62 3.96 -8.20 24.04
N PHE A 63 4.33 -7.45 25.09
CA PHE A 63 4.51 -6.00 25.00
C PHE A 63 5.60 -5.64 23.98
N LEU A 64 6.79 -6.27 24.06
CA LEU A 64 7.87 -6.04 23.11
C LEU A 64 7.44 -6.38 21.68
N ALA A 65 6.74 -7.50 21.46
CA ALA A 65 6.19 -7.84 20.14
C ALA A 65 5.24 -6.75 19.60
N THR A 66 4.36 -6.19 20.43
CA THR A 66 3.51 -5.05 20.02
C THR A 66 4.26 -3.73 19.82
N ARG A 67 5.54 -3.63 20.21
CA ARG A 67 6.42 -2.50 19.89
C ARG A 67 7.22 -2.70 18.61
N ILE A 68 7.26 -3.91 18.03
CA ILE A 68 7.82 -4.15 16.70
C ILE A 68 6.81 -3.70 15.65
N THR A 69 6.71 -2.38 15.47
CA THR A 69 6.20 -1.84 14.20
C THR A 69 7.24 -2.16 13.13
N PRO A 70 6.88 -2.89 12.05
CA PRO A 70 7.80 -3.06 10.94
C PRO A 70 8.09 -1.68 10.34
N GLY A 71 9.37 -1.31 10.30
CA GLY A 71 9.80 -0.07 9.68
C GLY A 71 9.43 -0.06 8.20
N VAL A 72 9.16 1.14 7.66
CA VAL A 72 8.96 1.32 6.21
C VAL A 72 10.18 0.75 5.47
N PRO A 73 10.03 -0.12 4.47
CA PRO A 73 11.15 -0.58 3.67
C PRO A 73 11.81 0.59 2.93
N SER A 74 13.10 0.47 2.61
CA SER A 74 13.77 1.46 1.77
C SER A 74 13.17 1.47 0.35
N LEU A 75 13.35 2.57 -0.39
CA LEU A 75 12.84 2.67 -1.77
C LEU A 75 13.40 1.54 -2.67
N ASP A 76 14.69 1.21 -2.55
CA ASP A 76 15.31 0.03 -3.18
C ASP A 76 14.69 -1.33 -2.79
N SER A 77 14.05 -1.40 -1.63
CA SER A 77 13.38 -2.62 -1.14
C SER A 77 11.95 -2.70 -1.66
N LEU A 78 11.26 -1.55 -1.75
CA LEU A 78 9.95 -1.45 -2.37
C LEU A 78 10.03 -1.69 -3.90
N GLU A 79 11.02 -1.15 -4.61
CA GLU A 79 11.23 -1.45 -6.05
C GLU A 79 11.39 -2.96 -6.30
N LYS A 80 12.16 -3.65 -5.45
CA LYS A 80 12.38 -5.10 -5.53
C LYS A 80 11.20 -5.95 -5.09
N ALA A 81 10.26 -5.39 -4.32
CA ALA A 81 9.01 -6.05 -3.94
C ALA A 81 7.90 -5.82 -4.99
N SER A 82 7.92 -4.66 -5.65
CA SER A 82 6.96 -4.25 -6.66
C SER A 82 6.99 -5.18 -7.89
N ILE A 83 5.85 -5.32 -8.58
CA ILE A 83 5.77 -6.21 -9.74
C ILE A 83 6.50 -5.59 -10.95
N PRO A 84 7.33 -6.35 -11.70
CA PRO A 84 7.99 -5.83 -12.91
C PRO A 84 6.98 -5.27 -13.91
N LEU A 85 7.29 -4.11 -14.51
CA LEU A 85 6.41 -3.39 -15.44
C LEU A 85 5.87 -4.29 -16.57
N ASP A 86 6.76 -5.09 -17.17
CA ASP A 86 6.43 -6.00 -18.26
C ASP A 86 5.33 -7.01 -17.85
N SER A 87 5.40 -7.54 -16.62
CA SER A 87 4.40 -8.43 -16.02
C SER A 87 3.11 -7.69 -15.61
N ALA A 88 3.22 -6.43 -15.17
CA ALA A 88 2.08 -5.60 -14.81
C ALA A 88 1.21 -5.25 -16.03
N LEU A 89 1.85 -4.95 -17.17
CA LEU A 89 1.16 -4.65 -18.43
C LEU A 89 0.55 -5.92 -19.08
N ALA A 90 1.10 -7.10 -18.80
CA ALA A 90 0.62 -8.37 -19.36
C ALA A 90 -0.49 -9.06 -18.55
N ASN A 91 -0.64 -8.77 -17.24
CA ASN A 91 -1.53 -9.55 -16.36
C ASN A 91 -3.00 -9.11 -16.34
N GLY A 92 -3.38 -8.05 -17.08
CA GLY A 92 -4.76 -7.59 -17.21
C GLY A 92 -5.35 -6.89 -15.98
N LYS A 93 -4.55 -6.60 -14.95
CA LYS A 93 -4.94 -5.74 -13.82
C LYS A 93 -4.62 -4.27 -14.12
N PRO A 94 -5.37 -3.29 -13.57
CA PRO A 94 -4.96 -1.90 -13.68
C PRO A 94 -3.69 -1.68 -12.84
N SER A 95 -2.92 -0.64 -13.16
CA SER A 95 -1.57 -0.46 -12.61
C SER A 95 -1.30 0.97 -12.16
N LEU A 96 -0.77 1.12 -10.94
CA LEU A 96 -0.14 2.35 -10.46
C LEU A 96 1.37 2.24 -10.66
N ILE A 97 1.97 3.19 -11.37
CA ILE A 97 3.42 3.30 -11.55
C ILE A 97 3.92 4.52 -10.77
N GLU A 98 4.91 4.36 -9.88
CA GLU A 98 5.65 5.47 -9.26
C GLU A 98 7.05 5.57 -9.87
N PHE A 99 7.38 6.71 -10.48
CA PHE A 99 8.76 7.08 -10.76
C PHE A 99 9.36 7.83 -9.57
N TYR A 100 10.52 7.36 -9.10
CA TYR A 100 11.20 7.85 -7.90
C TYR A 100 12.73 7.88 -8.08
N ALA A 101 13.48 8.36 -7.08
CA ALA A 101 14.93 8.16 -7.02
C ALA A 101 15.41 7.99 -5.57
N ASN A 102 16.57 7.36 -5.36
CA ASN A 102 17.10 7.10 -4.01
C ASN A 102 17.65 8.36 -3.30
N TRP A 103 17.94 9.43 -4.05
CA TRP A 103 18.29 10.74 -3.49
C TRP A 103 17.08 11.61 -3.15
N CYS A 104 15.87 11.26 -3.61
CA CYS A 104 14.65 12.04 -3.45
C CYS A 104 14.07 11.95 -2.02
N THR A 105 14.17 13.03 -1.24
CA THR A 105 13.59 13.11 0.12
C THR A 105 12.06 12.97 0.10
N THR A 106 11.36 13.68 -0.79
CA THR A 106 9.89 13.63 -0.90
C THR A 106 9.37 12.23 -1.27
N CYS A 107 10.18 11.43 -1.98
CA CYS A 107 9.85 10.04 -2.31
C CYS A 107 10.00 9.12 -1.08
N LYS A 108 11.03 9.35 -0.24
CA LYS A 108 11.18 8.66 1.05
C LYS A 108 10.04 9.00 2.02
N GLU A 109 9.52 10.22 1.92
CA GLU A 109 8.36 10.69 2.66
C GLU A 109 7.02 10.11 2.17
N SER A 110 6.88 9.73 0.90
CA SER A 110 5.67 9.08 0.34
C SER A 110 5.69 7.55 0.43
N ALA A 111 6.86 6.94 0.65
CA ALA A 111 7.02 5.50 0.83
C ALA A 111 6.05 4.85 1.86
N PRO A 112 5.73 5.47 3.02
CA PRO A 112 4.76 4.90 3.96
C PRO A 112 3.34 4.83 3.39
N GLU A 113 2.92 5.85 2.65
CA GLU A 113 1.61 5.93 2.01
C GLU A 113 1.51 4.91 0.86
N VAL A 114 2.55 4.83 0.02
CA VAL A 114 2.67 3.88 -1.11
C VAL A 114 2.65 2.43 -0.63
N PHE A 115 3.45 2.08 0.38
CA PHE A 115 3.50 0.73 0.92
C PHE A 115 2.17 0.27 1.54
N LYS A 116 1.40 1.18 2.15
CA LYS A 116 0.04 0.86 2.64
C LYS A 116 -0.93 0.60 1.48
N ALA A 117 -0.89 1.44 0.44
CA ALA A 117 -1.74 1.26 -0.73
C ALA A 117 -1.43 -0.07 -1.46
N GLU A 118 -0.15 -0.44 -1.58
CA GLU A 118 0.26 -1.76 -2.06
C GLU A 118 -0.33 -2.89 -1.20
N GLN A 119 -0.11 -2.84 0.12
CA GLN A 119 -0.56 -3.89 1.03
C GLN A 119 -2.08 -4.05 1.10
N ALA A 120 -2.83 -2.96 0.90
CA ALA A 120 -4.28 -2.96 0.82
C ALA A 120 -4.81 -3.51 -0.51
N HIS A 121 -4.15 -3.20 -1.64
CA HIS A 121 -4.71 -3.42 -2.99
C HIS A 121 -3.91 -4.36 -3.91
N LYS A 122 -2.89 -5.06 -3.40
CA LYS A 122 -2.06 -6.04 -4.15
C LYS A 122 -2.85 -7.08 -4.95
N ASN A 123 -4.06 -7.44 -4.51
CA ASN A 123 -4.92 -8.38 -5.22
C ASN A 123 -5.65 -7.71 -6.40
N ASP A 124 -6.05 -6.45 -6.23
CA ASP A 124 -6.95 -5.72 -7.15
C ASP A 124 -6.19 -5.05 -8.30
N LEU A 125 -5.02 -4.48 -7.99
CA LEU A 125 -4.19 -3.73 -8.95
C LEU A 125 -2.70 -4.05 -8.78
N ASN A 126 -1.90 -3.60 -9.74
CA ASN A 126 -0.45 -3.69 -9.68
C ASN A 126 0.12 -2.38 -9.11
N LEU A 127 1.14 -2.47 -8.26
CA LEU A 127 2.00 -1.33 -7.95
C LEU A 127 3.40 -1.61 -8.51
N VAL A 128 3.92 -0.67 -9.28
CA VAL A 128 5.22 -0.75 -9.95
C VAL A 128 6.04 0.46 -9.55
N MET A 129 7.27 0.28 -9.08
CA MET A 129 8.19 1.40 -8.85
C MET A 129 9.32 1.37 -9.90
N LEU A 130 9.69 2.55 -10.41
CA LEU A 130 10.70 2.71 -11.45
C LEU A 130 11.70 3.80 -11.03
N ASN A 131 12.92 3.39 -10.68
CA ASN A 131 13.97 4.33 -10.32
C ASN A 131 14.45 5.14 -11.54
N ILE A 132 14.33 6.48 -11.54
CA ILE A 132 14.74 7.32 -12.68
C ILE A 132 16.26 7.38 -12.88
N ASP A 133 17.05 6.98 -11.88
CA ASP A 133 18.50 6.84 -12.01
C ASP A 133 18.88 5.60 -12.86
N ASN A 134 17.93 4.67 -13.08
CA ASN A 134 18.13 3.47 -13.90
C ASN A 134 17.85 3.77 -15.40
N PRO A 135 18.86 3.69 -16.29
CA PRO A 135 18.68 4.04 -17.70
C PRO A 135 17.73 3.11 -18.46
N LYS A 136 17.36 1.93 -17.93
CA LYS A 136 16.30 1.08 -18.52
C LYS A 136 15.01 1.88 -18.71
N TRP A 137 14.64 2.71 -17.73
CA TRP A 137 13.32 3.35 -17.64
C TRP A 137 13.22 4.71 -18.35
N LEU A 138 14.26 5.12 -19.09
CA LEU A 138 14.27 6.36 -19.87
C LEU A 138 13.21 6.42 -21.00
N PRO A 139 12.85 5.33 -21.71
CA PRO A 139 11.72 5.33 -22.65
C PRO A 139 10.39 5.65 -21.96
N GLU A 140 10.09 4.98 -20.84
CA GLU A 140 8.85 5.10 -20.10
C GLU A 140 8.74 6.48 -19.42
N ALA A 141 9.82 6.97 -18.83
CA ALA A 141 9.86 8.32 -18.23
C ALA A 141 9.56 9.41 -19.27
N ARG A 142 10.01 9.24 -20.53
CA ARG A 142 9.64 10.11 -21.65
C ARG A 142 8.19 9.92 -22.08
N GLN A 143 7.73 8.67 -22.24
CA GLN A 143 6.37 8.33 -22.66
C GLN A 143 5.31 8.92 -21.73
N TYR A 144 5.51 8.79 -20.41
CA TYR A 144 4.58 9.31 -19.40
C TYR A 144 4.84 10.77 -19.02
N GLN A 145 5.84 11.42 -19.64
CA GLN A 145 6.17 12.84 -19.47
C GLN A 145 6.57 13.21 -18.02
N VAL A 146 7.42 12.37 -17.41
CA VAL A 146 7.94 12.56 -16.05
C VAL A 146 8.83 13.80 -16.01
N ARG A 147 8.35 14.86 -15.35
CA ARG A 147 9.06 16.17 -15.20
C ARG A 147 9.42 16.55 -13.75
N GLY A 148 9.32 15.59 -12.84
CA GLY A 148 9.55 15.75 -11.40
C GLY A 148 9.03 14.51 -10.66
N ILE A 149 9.58 14.22 -9.48
CA ILE A 149 9.33 13.01 -8.70
C ILE A 149 8.94 13.33 -7.24
N PRO A 150 8.17 12.47 -6.53
CA PRO A 150 7.56 11.23 -7.03
C PRO A 150 6.51 11.51 -8.13
N HIS A 151 6.42 10.63 -9.13
CA HIS A 151 5.50 10.78 -10.26
C HIS A 151 4.64 9.54 -10.41
N PHE A 152 3.34 9.71 -10.22
CA PHE A 152 2.36 8.63 -10.25
C PHE A 152 1.64 8.59 -11.59
N VAL A 153 1.66 7.45 -12.26
CA VAL A 153 0.93 7.19 -13.51
C VAL A 153 -0.11 6.10 -13.27
N PHE A 154 -1.34 6.37 -13.68
CA PHE A 154 -2.48 5.48 -13.44
C PHE A 154 -2.90 4.85 -14.78
N LEU A 155 -2.79 3.52 -14.89
CA LEU A 155 -3.09 2.76 -16.11
C LEU A 155 -4.29 1.84 -15.92
N ASP A 156 -5.19 1.78 -16.90
CA ASP A 156 -6.28 0.80 -16.91
C ASP A 156 -5.79 -0.64 -17.18
N GLN A 157 -6.70 -1.61 -17.11
CA GLN A 157 -6.46 -3.03 -17.40
C GLN A 157 -5.92 -3.33 -18.81
N ARG A 158 -5.87 -2.34 -19.70
CA ARG A 158 -5.33 -2.43 -21.07
C ARG A 158 -4.04 -1.61 -21.22
N GLY A 159 -3.41 -1.20 -20.12
CA GLY A 159 -2.21 -0.37 -20.09
C GLY A 159 -2.42 1.09 -20.51
N ARG A 160 -3.66 1.57 -20.66
CA ARG A 160 -3.94 2.93 -21.14
C ARG A 160 -3.84 3.94 -20.00
N GLN A 161 -3.07 5.01 -20.20
CA GLN A 161 -2.92 6.11 -19.24
C GLN A 161 -4.25 6.83 -19.00
N LEU A 162 -4.79 6.71 -17.79
CA LEU A 162 -5.98 7.44 -17.32
C LEU A 162 -5.64 8.84 -16.80
N GLY A 163 -4.49 8.97 -16.13
CA GLY A 163 -4.08 10.22 -15.50
C GLY A 163 -2.70 10.16 -14.86
N THR A 164 -2.29 11.27 -14.27
CA THR A 164 -1.03 11.43 -13.53
C THR A 164 -1.20 12.30 -12.29
N ALA A 165 -0.35 12.08 -11.29
CA ALA A 165 -0.16 12.97 -10.16
C ALA A 165 1.35 13.15 -9.88
N VAL A 166 1.76 14.29 -9.33
CA VAL A 166 3.19 14.61 -9.11
C VAL A 166 3.37 15.22 -7.72
N GLY A 167 4.41 14.78 -7.01
CA GLY A 167 4.63 15.14 -5.62
C GLY A 167 3.85 14.27 -4.64
N ARG A 168 4.10 14.49 -3.34
CA ARG A 168 3.42 13.79 -2.24
C ARG A 168 2.02 14.37 -2.00
N PHE A 169 1.06 13.48 -1.74
CA PHE A 169 -0.32 13.80 -1.34
C PHE A 169 -0.68 13.05 -0.05
N PRO A 170 -1.74 13.46 0.69
CA PRO A 170 -2.23 12.73 1.85
C PRO A 170 -2.68 11.30 1.50
N GLN A 171 -2.61 10.39 2.49
CA GLN A 171 -3.03 8.99 2.35
C GLN A 171 -4.42 8.83 1.70
N SER A 172 -5.43 9.59 2.14
CA SER A 172 -6.79 9.48 1.59
C SER A 172 -6.85 9.76 0.09
N ILE A 173 -6.06 10.74 -0.39
CA ILE A 173 -5.98 11.09 -1.80
C ILE A 173 -5.31 9.97 -2.62
N LEU A 174 -4.37 9.22 -2.04
CA LEU A 174 -3.84 8.01 -2.65
C LEU A 174 -4.91 6.92 -2.67
N ASP A 175 -5.44 6.57 -1.51
CA ASP A 175 -6.37 5.45 -1.30
C ASP A 175 -7.65 5.61 -2.13
N GLU A 176 -8.18 6.83 -2.28
CA GLU A 176 -9.35 7.13 -3.12
C GLU A 176 -9.04 6.98 -4.62
N ASN A 177 -7.88 7.44 -5.10
CA ASN A 177 -7.47 7.22 -6.50
C ASN A 177 -7.17 5.74 -6.77
N VAL A 178 -6.52 5.04 -5.85
CA VAL A 178 -6.16 3.61 -5.95
C VAL A 178 -7.42 2.74 -5.89
N THR A 179 -8.37 3.08 -5.01
CA THR A 179 -9.71 2.45 -4.96
C THR A 179 -10.51 2.71 -6.24
N ALA A 180 -10.47 3.92 -6.79
CA ALA A 180 -11.13 4.25 -8.05
C ALA A 180 -10.52 3.47 -9.22
N LEU A 181 -9.19 3.38 -9.28
CA LEU A 181 -8.43 2.63 -10.27
C LEU A 181 -8.78 1.13 -10.23
N ALA A 182 -8.77 0.52 -9.05
CA ALA A 182 -9.14 -0.89 -8.83
C ALA A 182 -10.59 -1.19 -9.28
N LYS A 183 -11.51 -0.24 -9.10
CA LYS A 183 -12.92 -0.35 -9.50
C LYS A 183 -13.18 0.03 -10.96
N GLY A 184 -12.17 0.51 -11.70
CA GLY A 184 -12.33 0.97 -13.08
C GLY A 184 -13.20 2.23 -13.25
N VAL A 185 -13.35 3.04 -12.20
CA VAL A 185 -14.16 4.28 -12.21
C VAL A 185 -13.26 5.52 -12.35
N PRO A 186 -13.80 6.70 -12.73
CA PRO A 186 -13.00 7.92 -12.87
C PRO A 186 -12.23 8.28 -11.59
N LEU A 187 -10.97 8.68 -11.76
CA LEU A 187 -10.04 8.97 -10.68
C LEU A 187 -10.34 10.37 -10.08
N PRO A 188 -10.64 10.50 -8.78
CA PRO A 188 -11.15 11.74 -8.20
C PRO A 188 -10.12 12.89 -8.13
N PHE A 189 -8.81 12.60 -8.01
CA PHE A 189 -7.81 13.64 -7.78
C PHE A 189 -6.61 13.63 -8.74
N THR A 190 -6.56 12.71 -9.72
CA THR A 190 -5.57 12.87 -10.81
C THR A 190 -6.01 14.02 -11.71
N GLN A 191 -5.14 15.00 -11.94
CA GLN A 191 -5.44 16.00 -12.97
C GLN A 191 -5.37 15.31 -14.34
N ALA A 192 -6.52 15.19 -15.00
CA ALA A 192 -6.62 14.74 -16.38
C ALA A 192 -5.80 15.69 -17.27
N ARG A 193 -4.60 15.22 -17.66
CA ARG A 193 -3.52 15.88 -18.41
C ARG A 193 -3.78 17.39 -18.60
N GLY A 194 -3.42 18.16 -17.56
CA GLY A 194 -3.87 19.54 -17.36
C GLY A 194 -3.92 20.35 -18.65
N ALA A 195 -5.13 20.75 -19.05
CA ALA A 195 -5.35 21.65 -20.17
C ALA A 195 -4.55 22.92 -19.90
N ALA A 196 -3.48 23.14 -20.67
CA ALA A 196 -2.55 24.24 -20.48
C ALA A 196 -3.36 25.54 -20.42
N SER A 197 -3.31 26.22 -19.26
CA SER A 197 -4.36 27.14 -18.83
C SER A 197 -4.74 28.12 -19.93
N SER A 198 -5.86 27.84 -20.60
CA SER A 198 -6.46 28.81 -21.51
C SER A 198 -6.93 29.95 -20.64
N LEU A 199 -6.17 31.04 -20.67
CA LEU A 199 -6.59 32.35 -20.22
C LEU A 199 -7.69 32.79 -21.18
N GLU A 200 -8.88 32.23 -20.98
CA GLU A 200 -10.11 32.52 -21.72
C GLU A 200 -10.26 34.04 -21.76
N GLN A 201 -10.13 34.59 -22.96
CA GLN A 201 -9.65 35.97 -23.11
C GLN A 201 -10.82 36.94 -22.91
N GLN A 202 -11.17 37.14 -21.64
CA GLN A 202 -12.41 37.81 -21.18
C GLN A 202 -12.74 39.04 -22.04
N PRO A 203 -13.83 39.01 -22.83
CA PRO A 203 -14.20 40.11 -23.71
C PRO A 203 -14.77 41.28 -22.89
N GLY A 204 -13.88 42.05 -22.25
CA GLY A 204 -14.25 43.18 -21.40
C GLY A 204 -13.10 43.85 -20.62
N SER A 205 -11.96 43.19 -20.40
CA SER A 205 -10.83 43.82 -19.71
C SER A 205 -10.10 44.81 -20.64
N LYS A 206 -10.37 46.10 -20.46
CA LYS A 206 -9.73 47.18 -21.23
C LYS A 206 -8.21 47.12 -21.06
N GLN A 207 -7.48 47.16 -22.17
CA GLN A 207 -6.02 47.24 -22.18
C GLN A 207 -5.54 48.42 -21.33
N LYS A 208 -4.81 48.14 -20.25
CA LYS A 208 -3.99 49.15 -19.56
C LYS A 208 -2.51 48.78 -19.62
N GLN A 209 -1.96 49.07 -20.80
CA GLN A 209 -0.60 49.59 -21.00
C GLN A 209 0.57 48.73 -20.47
N GLN A 210 1.34 48.15 -21.38
CA GLN A 210 2.60 47.47 -21.07
C GLN A 210 3.56 48.42 -20.34
N GLN A 211 3.86 48.12 -19.07
CA GLN A 211 5.08 48.63 -18.44
C GLN A 211 6.23 47.69 -18.81
N GLN A 212 7.13 48.16 -19.67
CA GLN A 212 8.35 47.44 -20.01
C GLN A 212 9.23 47.33 -18.76
N ILE A 213 9.39 46.10 -18.25
CA ILE A 213 10.43 45.82 -17.25
C ILE A 213 11.77 45.80 -18.00
N ALA A 214 12.52 46.90 -17.92
CA ALA A 214 13.87 46.97 -18.45
C ALA A 214 14.79 45.98 -17.71
N PRO A 215 15.71 45.29 -18.41
CA PRO A 215 16.66 44.39 -17.76
C PRO A 215 17.61 45.18 -16.83
N ARG A 216 17.91 44.63 -15.65
CA ARG A 216 18.89 45.22 -14.73
C ARG A 216 20.30 45.16 -15.34
N SER A 217 20.87 46.32 -15.64
CA SER A 217 22.26 46.46 -16.06
C SER A 217 23.20 46.24 -14.89
N HIS A 218 23.92 45.12 -14.88
CA HIS A 218 25.08 44.93 -14.01
C HIS A 218 26.32 45.53 -14.69
N SER A 219 26.52 46.84 -14.52
CA SER A 219 27.73 47.53 -14.97
C SER A 219 28.92 47.16 -14.07
N SER A 220 29.98 46.62 -14.68
CA SER A 220 31.24 46.29 -14.00
C SER A 220 32.04 47.54 -13.61
N SER A 221 32.63 47.51 -12.42
CA SER A 221 33.77 48.32 -11.98
C SER A 221 34.61 47.49 -11.02
#